data_AF-A0A1X6P3P5-F1
#
_entry.id   AF-A0A1X6P3P5-F1
#
_cell.length_a   1.000
_cell.length_b   1.000
_cell.length_c   1.000
_cell.angle_alpha   90.00
_cell.angle_beta   90.00
_cell.angle_gamma   90.00
#
_symmetry.space_group_name_H-M   'P 1'
#
loop_
_entity.id
_entity.type
_entity.pdbx_description
1 polymer ?
#
loop_
_entity_poly.entity_id
_entity_poly.type
_entity_poly.pdbx_seq_one_letter_code
_entity_poly.pdbx_strand_id
1 'polypeptide(L)'
;MGLAGAVRDAALGVVAESVEALDVSDASWATGIAIDGSLGVSLALVALSLECALFAAVIVQTASTEPGTHEPLSRSFTLLFALTSATAALTAVTTLFSATALAQAAATCACLCLALTTLATLPAAAAIVFPEAHRGREKTTAFVGGVAVVVAAIAAVRHFRVGLGVAELLPVGGVWLLGGLMGGGAVLLVAAAGRALRDLGGRGGAAVLAVAVLAGGGVAFLWTWVEPHCRLMLGVYPSTCPFPRMFDHNAVAVTGLLVVAALAAEAALRLMAAGNGARGYVEIL
;
A
#
# COMPACT_ATOMS: atom_id res chain seq x y z
N MET A 1 -63.80 -25.64 -8.74
CA MET A 1 -62.71 -24.91 -8.07
C MET A 1 -61.46 -25.12 -8.92
N GLY A 2 -61.11 -24.13 -9.75
CA GLY A 2 -60.17 -24.29 -10.86
C GLY A 2 -58.72 -23.97 -10.46
N LEU A 3 -57.77 -24.58 -11.19
CA LEU A 3 -56.31 -24.45 -11.03
C LEU A 3 -55.82 -23.01 -10.80
N ALA A 4 -56.52 -22.01 -11.35
CA ALA A 4 -56.17 -20.59 -11.22
C ALA A 4 -56.28 -20.04 -9.77
N GLY A 5 -57.15 -20.61 -8.92
CA GLY A 5 -57.25 -20.21 -7.52
C GLY A 5 -56.07 -20.71 -6.68
N ALA A 6 -55.66 -21.96 -6.90
CA ALA A 6 -54.53 -22.58 -6.20
C ALA A 6 -53.18 -21.93 -6.56
N VAL A 7 -53.02 -21.46 -7.81
CA VAL A 7 -51.81 -20.72 -8.24
C VAL A 7 -51.78 -19.31 -7.62
N ARG A 8 -52.93 -18.66 -7.43
CA ARG A 8 -52.99 -17.34 -6.79
C ARG A 8 -52.66 -17.41 -5.29
N ASP A 9 -53.15 -18.42 -4.60
CA ASP A 9 -52.89 -18.60 -3.16
C ASP A 9 -51.45 -19.08 -2.91
N ALA A 10 -50.86 -19.86 -3.82
CA ALA A 10 -49.42 -20.17 -3.80
C ALA A 10 -48.55 -18.94 -4.10
N ALA A 11 -48.95 -18.08 -5.04
CA ALA A 11 -48.22 -16.84 -5.35
C ALA A 11 -48.29 -15.83 -4.19
N LEU A 12 -49.41 -15.75 -3.48
CA LEU A 12 -49.56 -14.86 -2.31
C LEU A 12 -48.87 -15.42 -1.06
N GLY A 13 -48.78 -16.74 -0.89
CA GLY A 13 -47.96 -17.36 0.15
C GLY A 13 -46.45 -17.14 -0.07
N VAL A 14 -45.99 -17.23 -1.31
CA VAL A 14 -44.57 -17.01 -1.68
C VAL A 14 -44.19 -15.52 -1.60
N VAL A 15 -45.13 -14.60 -1.84
CA VAL A 15 -44.88 -13.15 -1.68
C VAL A 15 -44.94 -12.72 -0.21
N ALA A 16 -45.71 -13.40 0.64
CA ALA A 16 -45.73 -13.11 2.08
C ALA A 16 -44.47 -13.61 2.80
N GLU A 17 -43.89 -14.74 2.40
CA GLU A 17 -42.62 -15.24 2.96
C GLU A 17 -41.37 -14.52 2.43
N SER A 18 -41.49 -13.69 1.39
CA SER A 18 -40.36 -12.94 0.81
C SER A 18 -40.33 -11.45 1.20
N VAL A 19 -41.27 -11.00 2.03
CA VAL A 19 -41.36 -9.60 2.50
C VAL A 19 -41.36 -9.53 4.04
N GLU A 20 -40.87 -10.56 4.73
CA GLU A 20 -40.25 -10.34 6.04
C GLU A 20 -38.85 -9.81 5.80
N ALA A 21 -38.71 -8.50 6.04
CA ALA A 21 -37.48 -7.78 6.31
C ALA A 21 -36.20 -8.64 6.21
N LEU A 22 -35.73 -8.83 4.97
CA LEU A 22 -34.32 -9.04 4.73
C LEU A 22 -33.65 -7.75 5.22
N ASP A 23 -33.31 -7.76 6.51
CA ASP A 23 -32.30 -6.90 7.08
C ASP A 23 -31.14 -6.97 6.09
N VAL A 24 -30.89 -5.89 5.37
CA VAL A 24 -29.86 -5.87 4.33
C VAL A 24 -28.47 -5.89 4.99
N SER A 25 -28.38 -5.69 6.31
CA SER A 25 -27.21 -6.06 7.13
C SER A 25 -27.02 -7.58 7.16
N ASP A 26 -28.14 -8.28 7.31
CA ASP A 26 -28.42 -9.73 7.38
C ASP A 26 -27.70 -10.68 6.40
N ALA A 27 -27.86 -10.34 5.13
CA ALA A 27 -27.57 -11.25 4.02
C ALA A 27 -26.13 -11.15 3.51
N SER A 28 -25.44 -10.05 3.84
CA SER A 28 -24.03 -9.86 3.46
C SER A 28 -23.07 -10.72 4.28
N TRP A 29 -23.44 -11.08 5.52
CA TRP A 29 -22.62 -11.93 6.40
C TRP A 29 -22.90 -13.43 6.25
N ALA A 30 -24.07 -13.81 5.75
CA ALA A 30 -24.47 -15.22 5.60
C ALA A 30 -23.87 -15.90 4.36
N THR A 31 -23.36 -15.14 3.39
CA THR A 31 -22.89 -15.67 2.10
C THR A 31 -21.39 -15.95 2.04
N GLY A 32 -20.65 -15.77 3.14
CA GLY A 32 -19.22 -16.03 3.14
C GLY A 32 -18.51 -15.21 2.06
N ILE A 33 -18.81 -13.91 1.98
CA ILE A 33 -18.01 -12.98 1.19
C ILE A 33 -16.57 -13.20 1.63
N ALA A 34 -15.75 -13.69 0.70
CA ALA A 34 -14.34 -13.92 0.95
C ALA A 34 -13.78 -12.66 1.60
N ILE A 35 -13.15 -12.80 2.77
CA ILE A 35 -12.50 -11.71 3.50
C ILE A 35 -11.47 -10.98 2.59
N ASP A 36 -11.10 -11.60 1.47
CA ASP A 36 -10.23 -11.06 0.41
C ASP A 36 -10.95 -10.21 -0.67
N GLY A 37 -12.21 -9.80 -0.45
CA GLY A 37 -12.99 -9.02 -1.42
C GLY A 37 -14.17 -8.23 -0.84
N SER A 38 -14.14 -7.85 0.44
CA SER A 38 -15.22 -7.07 1.03
C SER A 38 -15.30 -5.65 0.45
N LEU A 39 -16.51 -5.08 0.46
CA LEU A 39 -16.73 -3.67 0.10
C LEU A 39 -15.84 -2.73 0.93
N GLY A 40 -15.58 -3.07 2.19
CA GLY A 40 -14.71 -2.29 3.08
C GLY A 40 -13.27 -2.21 2.58
N VAL A 41 -12.71 -3.31 2.06
CA VAL A 41 -11.37 -3.34 1.47
C VAL A 41 -11.32 -2.49 0.21
N SER A 42 -12.30 -2.64 -0.68
CA SER A 42 -12.35 -1.85 -1.92
C SER A 42 -12.44 -0.35 -1.63
N LEU A 43 -13.29 0.06 -0.67
CA LEU A 43 -13.40 1.46 -0.25
C LEU A 43 -12.10 1.99 0.37
N ALA A 44 -11.44 1.20 1.23
CA ALA A 44 -10.17 1.58 1.83
C ALA A 44 -9.06 1.73 0.77
N LEU A 45 -9.02 0.85 -0.23
CA LEU A 45 -8.08 0.92 -1.35
C LEU A 45 -8.32 2.13 -2.25
N VAL A 46 -9.59 2.46 -2.53
CA VAL A 46 -9.95 3.68 -3.27
C VAL A 46 -9.53 4.93 -2.48
N ALA A 47 -9.79 4.96 -1.17
CA ALA A 47 -9.35 6.06 -0.32
C ALA A 47 -7.82 6.21 -0.33
N LEU A 48 -7.09 5.11 -0.19
CA LEU A 48 -5.62 5.09 -0.29
C LEU A 48 -5.13 5.60 -1.64
N SER A 49 -5.79 5.21 -2.73
CA SER A 49 -5.46 5.67 -4.07
C SER A 49 -5.62 7.18 -4.21
N LEU A 50 -6.76 7.72 -3.77
CA LEU A 50 -7.05 9.15 -3.84
C LEU A 50 -6.09 9.97 -2.97
N GLU A 51 -5.85 9.55 -1.74
CA GLU A 51 -4.90 10.21 -0.82
C GLU A 51 -3.49 10.25 -1.41
N CYS A 52 -2.98 9.13 -1.91
CA CYS A 52 -1.68 9.10 -2.57
C CYS A 52 -1.63 10.00 -3.83
N ALA A 53 -2.70 10.07 -4.63
CA ALA A 53 -2.76 10.98 -5.77
C ALA A 53 -2.73 12.46 -5.33
N LEU A 54 -3.44 12.80 -4.26
CA LEU A 54 -3.44 14.14 -3.68
C LEU A 54 -2.06 14.51 -3.11
N PHE A 55 -1.39 13.60 -2.39
CA PHE A 55 -0.02 13.85 -1.91
C PHE A 55 0.96 14.07 -3.05
N ALA A 56 0.88 13.28 -4.12
CA ALA A 56 1.68 13.50 -5.32
C ALA A 56 1.44 14.89 -5.90
N ALA A 57 0.18 15.33 -6.02
CA ALA A 57 -0.17 16.65 -6.53
C ALA A 57 0.37 17.78 -5.64
N VAL A 58 0.23 17.68 -4.32
CA VAL A 58 0.73 18.66 -3.35
C VAL A 58 2.25 18.77 -3.41
N ILE A 59 2.96 17.66 -3.53
CA ILE A 59 4.43 17.64 -3.66
C ILE A 59 4.87 18.32 -4.96
N VAL A 60 4.22 18.04 -6.08
CA VAL A 60 4.49 18.71 -7.36
C VAL A 60 4.23 20.21 -7.25
N GLN A 61 3.10 20.60 -6.65
CA GLN A 61 2.75 22.00 -6.45
C GLN A 61 3.79 22.72 -5.59
N THR A 62 4.23 22.10 -4.49
CA THR A 62 5.27 22.65 -3.60
C THR A 62 6.62 22.78 -4.33
N ALA A 63 6.95 21.87 -5.23
CA ALA A 63 8.15 21.99 -6.06
C ALA A 63 8.05 23.13 -7.08
N SER A 64 6.85 23.45 -7.56
CA SER A 64 6.64 24.52 -8.54
C SER A 64 6.75 25.93 -7.93
N THR A 65 6.53 26.09 -6.63
CA THR A 65 6.66 27.39 -5.95
C THR A 65 8.12 27.81 -5.78
N GLU A 66 9.05 26.84 -5.65
CA GLU A 66 10.49 27.09 -5.60
C GLU A 66 11.25 26.16 -6.57
N PRO A 67 11.27 26.49 -7.88
CA PRO A 67 11.90 25.67 -8.90
C PRO A 67 13.40 25.50 -8.63
N GLY A 68 13.90 24.27 -8.76
CA GLY A 68 15.32 23.93 -8.61
C GLY A 68 15.76 23.62 -7.18
N THR A 69 15.08 24.14 -6.15
CA THR A 69 15.43 23.86 -4.74
C THR A 69 15.03 22.46 -4.32
N HIS A 70 13.84 21.99 -4.75
CA HIS A 70 13.20 20.75 -4.26
C HIS A 70 13.24 19.58 -5.25
N GLU A 71 13.72 19.84 -6.47
CA GLU A 71 13.52 19.01 -7.67
C GLU A 71 13.87 17.51 -7.55
N PRO A 72 14.99 17.08 -6.94
CA PRO A 72 15.29 15.66 -6.83
C PRO A 72 14.38 14.91 -5.83
N LEU A 73 14.02 15.51 -4.70
CA LEU A 73 13.11 14.89 -3.73
C LEU A 73 11.68 14.91 -4.23
N SER A 74 11.23 16.04 -4.79
CA SER A 74 9.86 16.16 -5.27
C SER A 74 9.56 15.16 -6.39
N ARG A 75 10.46 14.99 -7.37
CA ARG A 75 10.30 13.98 -8.43
C ARG A 75 10.22 12.56 -7.87
N SER A 76 11.09 12.24 -6.92
CA SER A 76 11.17 10.89 -6.34
C SER A 76 9.92 10.55 -5.53
N PHE A 77 9.50 11.44 -4.63
CA PHE A 77 8.29 11.22 -3.82
C PHE A 77 7.01 11.31 -4.64
N THR A 78 6.93 12.20 -5.63
CA THR A 78 5.79 12.24 -6.57
C THR A 78 5.63 10.90 -7.28
N LEU A 79 6.74 10.33 -7.78
CA LEU A 79 6.72 9.03 -8.44
C LEU A 79 6.28 7.91 -7.48
N LEU A 80 6.80 7.89 -6.26
CA LEU A 80 6.42 6.91 -5.23
C LEU A 80 4.93 6.98 -4.91
N PHE A 81 4.39 8.18 -4.68
CA PHE A 81 2.97 8.36 -4.39
C PHE A 81 2.08 8.06 -5.60
N ALA A 82 2.47 8.45 -6.81
CA ALA A 82 1.72 8.14 -8.03
C ALA A 82 1.65 6.62 -8.30
N LEU A 83 2.77 5.90 -8.11
CA LEU A 83 2.81 4.45 -8.27
C LEU A 83 2.01 3.75 -7.16
N THR A 84 2.09 4.22 -5.92
CA THR A 84 1.29 3.70 -4.80
C THR A 84 -0.21 3.92 -5.04
N SER A 85 -0.59 5.09 -5.57
CA SER A 85 -1.96 5.41 -5.95
C SER A 85 -2.48 4.46 -7.04
N ALA A 86 -1.67 4.25 -8.08
CA ALA A 86 -2.01 3.33 -9.17
C ALA A 86 -2.14 1.89 -8.68
N THR A 87 -1.21 1.41 -7.85
CA THR A 87 -1.31 0.09 -7.22
C THR A 87 -2.62 -0.04 -6.44
N ALA A 88 -2.95 0.91 -5.56
CA ALA A 88 -4.15 0.83 -4.74
C ALA A 88 -5.44 0.82 -5.59
N ALA A 89 -5.52 1.66 -6.63
CA ALA A 89 -6.66 1.66 -7.56
C ALA A 89 -6.79 0.34 -8.32
N LEU A 90 -5.68 -0.19 -8.84
CA LEU A 90 -5.68 -1.44 -9.59
C LEU A 90 -6.04 -2.62 -8.69
N THR A 91 -5.55 -2.66 -7.45
CA THR A 91 -5.95 -3.66 -6.46
C THR A 91 -7.43 -3.50 -6.06
N ALA A 92 -7.98 -2.29 -6.00
CA ALA A 92 -9.42 -2.11 -5.80
C ALA A 92 -10.22 -2.76 -6.95
N VAL A 93 -9.79 -2.56 -8.20
CA VAL A 93 -10.41 -3.21 -9.37
C VAL A 93 -10.34 -4.74 -9.27
N THR A 94 -9.23 -5.32 -8.79
CA THR A 94 -9.16 -6.78 -8.62
C THR A 94 -10.17 -7.30 -7.60
N THR A 95 -10.40 -6.55 -6.51
CA THR A 95 -11.39 -6.94 -5.49
C THR A 95 -12.83 -6.83 -5.98
N LEU A 96 -13.15 -5.86 -6.84
CA LEU A 96 -14.51 -5.59 -7.32
C LEU A 96 -14.97 -6.49 -8.47
N PHE A 97 -14.05 -6.97 -9.31
CA PHE A 97 -14.37 -7.70 -10.55
C PHE A 97 -13.81 -9.13 -10.56
N SER A 98 -13.74 -9.79 -9.40
CA SER A 98 -13.13 -11.12 -9.22
C SER A 98 -13.51 -12.11 -10.34
N ALA A 99 -12.52 -12.89 -10.81
CA ALA A 99 -12.65 -13.89 -11.88
C ALA A 99 -12.86 -13.36 -13.33
N THR A 100 -12.61 -12.08 -13.60
CA THR A 100 -12.62 -11.52 -14.97
C THR A 100 -11.22 -11.35 -15.56
N ALA A 101 -11.11 -11.33 -16.90
CA ALA A 101 -9.87 -10.96 -17.58
C ALA A 101 -9.39 -9.54 -17.20
N LEU A 102 -10.34 -8.65 -16.89
CA LEU A 102 -10.06 -7.31 -16.38
C LEU A 102 -9.36 -7.35 -15.01
N ALA A 103 -9.81 -8.20 -14.08
CA ALA A 103 -9.17 -8.38 -12.78
C ALA A 103 -7.74 -8.95 -12.92
N GLN A 104 -7.51 -9.89 -13.83
CA GLN A 104 -6.15 -10.42 -14.07
C GLN A 104 -5.21 -9.37 -14.66
N ALA A 105 -5.69 -8.57 -15.62
CA ALA A 105 -4.92 -7.47 -16.18
C ALA A 105 -4.60 -6.41 -15.10
N ALA A 106 -5.60 -6.04 -14.29
CA ALA A 106 -5.43 -5.09 -13.19
C ALA A 106 -4.42 -5.59 -12.15
N ALA A 107 -4.47 -6.86 -11.76
CA ALA A 107 -3.51 -7.47 -10.85
C ALA A 107 -2.09 -7.41 -11.40
N THR A 108 -1.91 -7.75 -12.68
CA THR A 108 -0.61 -7.70 -13.35
C THR A 108 -0.05 -6.28 -13.36
N CYS A 109 -0.88 -5.28 -13.69
CA CYS A 109 -0.50 -3.87 -13.64
C CYS A 109 -0.17 -3.43 -12.21
N ALA A 110 -0.92 -3.85 -11.19
CA ALA A 110 -0.64 -3.52 -9.80
C ALA A 110 0.72 -4.06 -9.34
N CYS A 111 1.06 -5.28 -9.74
CA CYS A 111 2.38 -5.89 -9.51
C CYS A 111 3.50 -5.11 -10.20
N LEU A 112 3.29 -4.65 -11.44
CA LEU A 112 4.26 -3.81 -12.14
C LEU A 112 4.46 -2.47 -11.42
N CYS A 113 3.38 -1.82 -10.98
CA CYS A 113 3.46 -0.58 -10.19
C CYS A 113 4.23 -0.78 -8.87
N LEU A 114 4.03 -1.91 -8.18
CA LEU A 114 4.80 -2.24 -6.97
C LEU A 114 6.30 -2.47 -7.25
N ALA A 115 6.63 -3.15 -8.35
CA ALA A 115 8.01 -3.34 -8.77
C ALA A 115 8.67 -1.99 -9.11
N LEU A 116 7.98 -1.12 -9.85
CA LEU A 116 8.44 0.22 -10.15
C LEU A 116 8.58 1.07 -8.87
N THR A 117 7.69 0.91 -7.89
CA THR A 117 7.77 1.60 -6.59
C THR A 117 9.05 1.21 -5.88
N THR A 118 9.38 -0.08 -5.85
CA THR A 118 10.64 -0.59 -5.27
C THR A 118 11.87 -0.01 -5.99
N LEU A 119 11.83 0.13 -7.31
CA LEU A 119 12.93 0.74 -8.06
C LEU A 119 13.03 2.25 -7.78
N ALA A 120 11.90 2.93 -7.62
CA ALA A 120 11.83 4.35 -7.31
C ALA A 120 12.32 4.71 -5.89
N THR A 121 12.37 3.75 -4.95
CA THR A 121 12.95 4.01 -3.62
C THR A 121 14.46 4.22 -3.68
N LEU A 122 15.16 3.68 -4.68
CA LEU A 122 16.61 3.80 -4.85
C LEU A 122 17.07 5.25 -5.14
N PRO A 123 16.54 5.95 -6.18
CA PRO A 123 16.87 7.35 -6.40
C PRO A 123 16.37 8.25 -5.26
N ALA A 124 15.23 7.93 -4.64
CA ALA A 124 14.72 8.66 -3.48
C ALA A 124 15.72 8.60 -2.30
N ALA A 125 16.19 7.41 -1.95
CA ALA A 125 17.17 7.20 -0.89
C ALA A 125 18.50 7.93 -1.17
N ALA A 126 18.99 7.87 -2.41
CA ALA A 126 20.19 8.59 -2.80
C ALA A 126 20.03 10.11 -2.63
N ALA A 127 18.87 10.67 -3.01
CA ALA A 127 18.57 12.09 -2.86
C ALA A 127 18.41 12.51 -1.38
N ILE A 128 17.91 11.63 -0.53
CA ILE A 128 17.80 11.87 0.93
C ILE A 128 19.18 11.95 1.58
N VAL A 129 20.08 11.00 1.30
CA VAL A 129 21.41 10.92 1.94
C VAL A 129 22.39 11.96 1.37
N PHE A 130 22.35 12.18 0.06
CA PHE A 130 23.26 13.07 -0.64
C PHE A 130 22.44 14.10 -1.42
N PRO A 131 21.96 15.17 -0.77
CA PRO A 131 21.14 16.15 -1.46
C PRO A 131 21.93 16.99 -2.47
N GLU A 132 23.24 17.12 -2.30
CA GLU A 132 24.04 18.02 -3.12
C GLU A 132 24.20 17.51 -4.57
N ALA A 133 24.00 18.40 -5.55
CA ALA A 133 24.07 18.06 -6.99
C ALA A 133 25.47 17.57 -7.43
N HIS A 134 26.53 18.10 -6.84
CA HIS A 134 27.93 17.80 -7.20
C HIS A 134 28.42 16.42 -6.71
N ARG A 135 27.68 15.76 -5.82
CA ARG A 135 28.03 14.44 -5.26
C ARG A 135 27.54 13.27 -6.11
N GLY A 136 27.79 13.36 -7.43
CA GLY A 136 27.34 12.35 -8.39
C GLY A 136 27.87 10.96 -8.09
N ARG A 137 29.15 10.87 -7.71
CA ARG A 137 29.82 9.59 -7.39
C ARG A 137 29.22 8.93 -6.15
N GLU A 138 28.96 9.70 -5.10
CA GLU A 138 28.35 9.20 -3.86
C GLU A 138 26.90 8.75 -4.10
N LYS A 139 26.12 9.50 -4.90
CA LYS A 139 24.78 9.08 -5.33
C LYS A 139 24.79 7.76 -6.08
N THR A 140 25.73 7.56 -7.00
CA THR A 140 25.89 6.27 -7.70
C THR A 140 26.27 5.15 -6.73
N THR A 141 27.17 5.39 -5.77
CA THR A 141 27.51 4.35 -4.77
C THR A 141 26.33 4.00 -3.87
N ALA A 142 25.53 5.00 -3.45
CA ALA A 142 24.33 4.78 -2.66
C ALA A 142 23.27 4.01 -3.45
N PHE A 143 23.11 4.32 -4.75
CA PHE A 143 22.23 3.60 -5.65
C PHE A 143 22.65 2.13 -5.78
N VAL A 144 23.92 1.85 -6.08
CA VAL A 144 24.45 0.48 -6.22
C VAL A 144 24.34 -0.28 -4.90
N GLY A 145 24.65 0.35 -3.77
CA GLY A 145 24.47 -0.24 -2.44
C GLY A 145 22.99 -0.56 -2.15
N GLY A 146 22.07 0.33 -2.53
CA GLY A 146 20.63 0.10 -2.42
C GLY A 146 20.16 -1.08 -3.25
N VAL A 147 20.64 -1.22 -4.50
CA VAL A 147 20.36 -2.39 -5.34
C VAL A 147 20.82 -3.68 -4.64
N ALA A 148 22.02 -3.70 -4.07
CA ALA A 148 22.53 -4.86 -3.35
C ALA A 148 21.64 -5.23 -2.14
N VAL A 149 21.15 -4.24 -1.39
CA VAL A 149 20.21 -4.46 -0.27
C VAL A 149 18.88 -5.04 -0.77
N VAL A 150 18.33 -4.51 -1.86
CA VAL A 150 17.08 -5.03 -2.46
C VAL A 150 17.27 -6.49 -2.91
N VAL A 151 18.35 -6.80 -3.60
CA VAL A 151 18.66 -8.18 -4.04
C VAL A 151 18.86 -9.11 -2.85
N ALA A 152 19.55 -8.65 -1.79
CA ALA A 152 19.73 -9.43 -0.57
C ALA A 152 18.40 -9.68 0.17
N ALA A 153 17.52 -8.69 0.24
CA ALA A 153 16.19 -8.83 0.84
C ALA A 153 15.33 -9.82 0.05
N ILE A 154 15.35 -9.74 -1.28
CA ILE A 154 14.72 -10.74 -2.16
C ILE A 154 15.24 -12.16 -1.88
N ALA A 155 16.55 -12.33 -1.76
CA ALA A 155 17.16 -13.62 -1.45
C ALA A 155 16.75 -14.12 -0.05
N ALA A 156 16.70 -13.23 0.94
CA ALA A 156 16.31 -13.55 2.31
C ALA A 156 14.83 -13.98 2.39
N VAL A 157 13.92 -13.29 1.69
CA VAL A 157 12.48 -13.58 1.70
C VAL A 157 12.15 -14.95 1.08
N ARG A 158 12.99 -15.49 0.19
CA ARG A 158 12.84 -16.88 -0.28
C ARG A 158 12.92 -17.93 0.83
N HIS A 159 13.56 -17.62 1.96
CA HIS A 159 13.63 -18.51 3.12
C HIS A 159 12.39 -18.42 4.01
N PHE A 160 11.61 -17.35 3.88
CA PHE A 160 10.35 -17.17 4.58
C PHE A 160 9.22 -17.78 3.75
N ARG A 161 8.52 -18.79 4.29
CA ARG A 161 7.30 -19.37 3.69
C ARG A 161 6.09 -18.43 3.84
N VAL A 162 6.26 -17.15 3.51
CA VAL A 162 5.19 -16.15 3.59
C VAL A 162 4.44 -16.18 2.28
N GLY A 163 3.39 -17.01 2.26
CA GLY A 163 2.40 -16.97 1.21
C GLY A 163 1.42 -15.85 1.50
N LEU A 164 1.71 -14.63 1.04
CA LEU A 164 0.65 -13.69 0.73
C LEU A 164 -0.29 -14.40 -0.25
N GLY A 165 -1.57 -14.53 0.10
CA GLY A 165 -2.68 -15.11 -0.65
C GLY A 165 -2.93 -14.47 -2.01
N VAL A 166 -2.07 -13.54 -2.43
CA VAL A 166 -1.84 -13.21 -3.85
C VAL A 166 -1.29 -14.41 -4.64
N ALA A 167 -0.97 -15.53 -3.98
CA ALA A 167 -0.55 -16.79 -4.58
C ALA A 167 -1.51 -17.35 -5.65
N GLU A 168 -2.78 -16.92 -5.68
CA GLU A 168 -3.70 -17.29 -6.78
C GLU A 168 -3.59 -16.37 -8.02
N LEU A 169 -2.96 -15.20 -7.92
CA LEU A 169 -2.87 -14.24 -9.02
C LEU A 169 -1.49 -14.15 -9.70
N LEU A 170 -0.39 -14.55 -9.03
CA LEU A 170 0.92 -14.73 -9.67
C LEU A 170 1.84 -15.68 -8.85
N PRO A 171 1.80 -17.00 -9.09
CA PRO A 171 2.48 -18.00 -8.26
C PRO A 171 4.02 -17.90 -8.26
N VAL A 172 4.63 -17.13 -9.17
CA VAL A 172 6.08 -16.98 -9.29
C VAL A 172 6.58 -15.61 -8.82
N GLY A 173 5.70 -14.60 -8.65
CA GLY A 173 6.09 -13.19 -8.44
C GLY A 173 5.96 -12.66 -7.00
N GLY A 174 5.11 -13.26 -6.16
CA GLY A 174 4.78 -12.71 -4.84
C GLY A 174 5.95 -12.58 -3.86
N VAL A 175 6.81 -13.60 -3.80
CA VAL A 175 8.02 -13.63 -2.93
C VAL A 175 9.02 -12.53 -3.34
N TRP A 176 9.15 -12.30 -4.65
CA TRP A 176 10.05 -11.29 -5.20
C TRP A 176 9.54 -9.87 -4.94
N LEU A 177 8.24 -9.66 -5.07
CA LEU A 177 7.60 -8.38 -4.76
C LEU A 177 7.72 -8.05 -3.27
N LEU A 178 7.45 -9.02 -2.39
CA LEU A 178 7.60 -8.83 -0.94
C LEU A 178 9.04 -8.51 -0.56
N GLY A 179 10.00 -9.30 -1.05
CA GLY A 179 11.43 -9.03 -0.82
C GLY A 179 11.90 -7.72 -1.41
N GLY A 180 11.36 -7.33 -2.57
CA GLY A 180 11.59 -6.02 -3.18
C GLY A 180 11.11 -4.89 -2.28
N LEU A 181 9.87 -4.93 -1.82
CA LEU A 181 9.28 -3.91 -0.95
C LEU A 181 10.01 -3.81 0.39
N MET A 182 10.35 -4.94 1.02
CA MET A 182 11.16 -4.96 2.24
C MET A 182 12.54 -4.34 2.01
N GLY A 183 13.19 -4.68 0.89
CA GLY A 183 14.47 -4.10 0.49
C GLY A 183 14.38 -2.60 0.24
N GLY A 184 13.38 -2.15 -0.52
CA GLY A 184 13.16 -0.73 -0.82
C GLY A 184 12.86 0.09 0.45
N GLY A 185 12.04 -0.45 1.35
CA GLY A 185 11.80 0.11 2.68
C GLY A 185 13.09 0.19 3.50
N ALA A 186 13.87 -0.88 3.58
CA ALA A 186 15.15 -0.88 4.30
C ALA A 186 16.12 0.18 3.75
N VAL A 187 16.17 0.34 2.42
CA VAL A 187 17.00 1.38 1.78
C VAL A 187 16.54 2.78 2.16
N LEU A 188 15.24 3.06 2.19
CA LEU A 188 14.70 4.34 2.66
C LEU A 188 14.98 4.57 4.15
N LEU A 189 14.86 3.53 4.99
CA LEU A 189 15.14 3.63 6.42
C LEU A 189 16.61 3.97 6.69
N VAL A 190 17.53 3.28 6.02
CA VAL A 190 18.97 3.57 6.11
C VAL A 190 19.26 4.97 5.61
N ALA A 191 18.60 5.41 4.54
CA ALA A 191 18.77 6.75 4.01
C ALA A 191 18.28 7.83 5.00
N ALA A 192 17.10 7.62 5.59
CA ALA A 192 16.52 8.48 6.60
C ALA A 192 17.42 8.57 7.85
N ALA A 193 17.89 7.42 8.35
CA ALA A 193 18.83 7.36 9.47
C ALA A 193 20.15 8.05 9.15
N GLY A 194 20.72 7.79 7.96
CA GLY A 194 21.95 8.42 7.50
C GLY A 194 21.83 9.94 7.40
N ARG A 195 20.66 10.44 6.99
CA ARG A 195 20.38 11.88 6.98
C ARG A 195 20.21 12.45 8.39
N ALA A 196 19.47 11.77 9.26
CA ALA A 196 19.27 12.20 10.64
C ALA A 196 20.59 12.30 11.43
N LEU A 197 21.52 11.36 11.17
CA LEU A 197 22.85 11.31 11.81
C LEU A 197 23.83 12.34 11.25
N ARG A 198 23.59 12.90 10.06
CA ARG A 198 24.43 13.96 9.49
C ARG A 198 23.93 15.34 9.95
N ASP A 199 24.82 16.30 10.12
CA ASP A 199 24.48 17.72 10.35
C ASP A 199 23.97 18.36 9.05
N LEU A 200 22.81 17.91 8.58
CA LEU A 200 22.10 18.44 7.42
C LEU A 200 20.71 18.92 7.85
N GLY A 201 20.15 19.91 7.14
CA GLY A 201 18.78 20.36 7.37
C GLY A 201 17.74 19.26 7.09
N GLY A 202 16.55 19.35 7.71
CA GLY A 202 15.47 18.38 7.49
C GLY A 202 15.62 17.08 8.27
N ARG A 203 16.31 17.11 9.42
CA ARG A 203 16.37 15.98 10.37
C ARG A 203 14.97 15.55 10.84
N GLY A 204 14.09 16.52 11.08
CA GLY A 204 12.70 16.25 11.47
C GLY A 204 11.96 15.46 10.39
N GLY A 205 12.08 15.87 9.12
CA GLY A 205 11.51 15.12 7.99
C GLY A 205 12.10 13.72 7.84
N ALA A 206 13.42 13.57 8.03
CA ALA A 206 14.08 12.26 8.00
C ALA A 206 13.60 11.34 9.13
N ALA A 207 13.43 11.86 10.35
CA ALA A 207 12.91 11.09 11.47
C ALA A 207 11.46 10.62 11.23
N VAL A 208 10.59 11.50 10.72
CA VAL A 208 9.22 11.13 10.35
C VAL A 208 9.23 10.06 9.24
N LEU A 209 10.12 10.18 8.25
CA LEU A 209 10.25 9.16 7.20
C LEU A 209 10.65 7.80 7.78
N ALA A 210 11.60 7.77 8.71
CA ALA A 210 12.02 6.54 9.38
C ALA A 210 10.85 5.90 10.14
N VAL A 211 10.05 6.72 10.85
CA VAL A 211 8.84 6.25 11.53
C VAL A 211 7.81 5.71 10.53
N ALA A 212 7.57 6.41 9.41
CA ALA A 212 6.65 5.95 8.38
C ALA A 212 7.07 4.58 7.81
N VAL A 213 8.36 4.41 7.48
CA VAL A 213 8.89 3.15 6.95
C VAL A 213 8.82 2.02 7.99
N LEU A 214 9.14 2.30 9.25
CA LEU A 214 9.02 1.32 10.33
C LEU A 214 7.56 0.93 10.60
N ALA A 215 6.64 1.90 10.59
CA ALA A 215 5.20 1.66 10.72
C ALA A 215 4.67 0.83 9.55
N GLY A 216 5.07 1.13 8.31
CA GLY A 216 4.73 0.34 7.12
C GLY A 216 5.27 -1.08 7.20
N GLY A 217 6.52 -1.26 7.64
CA GLY A 217 7.10 -2.57 7.90
C GLY A 217 6.36 -3.33 9.00
N GLY A 218 5.93 -2.64 10.07
CA GLY A 218 5.12 -3.20 11.15
C GLY A 218 3.74 -3.65 10.68
N VAL A 219 3.04 -2.83 9.88
CA VAL A 219 1.75 -3.20 9.26
C VAL A 219 1.93 -4.43 8.36
N ALA A 220 2.96 -4.47 7.52
CA ALA A 220 3.24 -5.61 6.65
C ALA A 220 3.60 -6.88 7.45
N PHE A 221 4.38 -6.76 8.53
CA PHE A 221 4.73 -7.88 9.40
C PHE A 221 3.49 -8.43 10.12
N LEU A 222 2.68 -7.55 10.72
CA LEU A 222 1.43 -7.93 11.37
C LEU A 222 0.50 -8.60 10.36
N TRP A 223 0.36 -8.04 9.17
CA TRP A 223 -0.44 -8.63 8.09
C TRP A 223 -0.01 -10.06 7.75
N THR A 224 1.27 -10.25 7.42
CA THR A 224 1.82 -11.56 7.03
C THR A 224 1.75 -12.60 8.16
N TRP A 225 1.72 -12.16 9.42
CA TRP A 225 1.52 -13.03 10.56
C TRP A 225 0.04 -13.40 10.78
N VAL A 226 -0.88 -12.45 10.60
CA VAL A 226 -2.33 -12.66 10.77
C VAL A 226 -2.92 -13.49 9.64
N GLU A 227 -2.54 -13.20 8.39
CA GLU A 227 -3.15 -13.76 7.18
C GLU A 227 -3.30 -15.30 7.19
N PRO A 228 -2.29 -16.11 7.56
CA PRO A 228 -2.44 -17.57 7.64
C PRO A 228 -3.54 -18.05 8.61
N HIS A 229 -3.81 -17.27 9.66
CA HIS A 229 -4.80 -17.60 10.69
C HIS A 229 -6.23 -17.23 10.28
N CYS A 230 -6.36 -16.29 9.34
CA CYS A 230 -7.64 -15.73 8.88
C CYS A 230 -8.05 -16.21 7.47
N ARG A 231 -7.26 -17.11 6.85
CA ARG A 231 -7.66 -17.76 5.59
C ARG A 231 -8.94 -18.57 5.75
N LEU A 232 -9.94 -18.22 4.95
CA LEU A 232 -11.20 -18.96 4.87
C LEU A 232 -10.97 -20.36 4.27
N MET A 233 -11.36 -21.38 5.01
CA MET A 233 -11.49 -22.74 4.50
C MET A 233 -12.98 -23.01 4.31
N LEU A 234 -13.41 -23.25 3.07
CA LEU A 234 -14.78 -23.70 2.74
C LEU A 234 -15.90 -22.78 3.25
N GLY A 235 -15.68 -21.45 3.26
CA GLY A 235 -16.69 -20.48 3.68
C GLY A 235 -16.93 -20.40 5.19
N VAL A 236 -16.18 -21.14 6.01
CA VAL A 236 -16.28 -21.10 7.47
C VAL A 236 -15.20 -20.18 8.03
N TYR A 237 -15.62 -19.23 8.88
CA TYR A 237 -14.68 -18.35 9.57
C TYR A 237 -13.76 -19.16 10.50
N PRO A 238 -12.43 -19.09 10.33
CA PRO A 238 -11.50 -19.89 11.11
C PRO A 238 -11.49 -19.45 12.58
N SER A 239 -11.62 -20.42 13.51
CA SER A 239 -11.55 -20.17 14.95
C SER A 239 -10.18 -19.70 15.43
N THR A 240 -9.16 -19.84 14.59
CA THR A 240 -7.78 -19.40 14.82
C THR A 240 -7.55 -17.93 14.49
N CYS A 241 -8.47 -17.27 13.79
CA CYS A 241 -8.30 -15.86 13.45
C CYS A 241 -8.48 -15.00 14.72
N PRO A 242 -7.49 -14.14 15.07
CA PRO A 242 -7.54 -13.35 16.29
C PRO A 242 -8.54 -12.18 16.22
N PHE A 243 -9.11 -11.91 15.04
CA PHE A 243 -10.09 -10.85 14.85
C PHE A 243 -11.53 -11.36 15.00
N PRO A 244 -12.47 -10.50 15.43
CA PRO A 244 -13.90 -10.81 15.35
C PRO A 244 -14.35 -10.99 13.89
N ARG A 245 -15.40 -11.78 13.67
CA ARG A 245 -15.99 -11.97 12.33
C ARG A 245 -16.41 -10.68 11.61
N MET A 246 -16.78 -9.65 12.38
CA MET A 246 -17.17 -8.35 11.84
C MET A 246 -15.97 -7.49 11.41
N PHE A 247 -14.74 -7.88 11.76
CA PHE A 247 -13.54 -7.12 11.48
C PHE A 247 -12.82 -7.69 10.26
N ASP A 248 -12.80 -6.92 9.18
CA ASP A 248 -12.00 -7.24 8.01
C ASP A 248 -10.55 -6.81 8.23
N HIS A 249 -9.69 -7.79 8.51
CA HIS A 249 -8.27 -7.56 8.69
C HIS A 249 -7.59 -6.91 7.46
N ASN A 250 -8.03 -7.21 6.23
CA ASN A 250 -7.50 -6.59 5.01
C ASN A 250 -7.78 -5.08 5.03
N ALA A 251 -9.01 -4.70 5.39
CA ALA A 251 -9.41 -3.30 5.47
C ALA A 251 -8.61 -2.55 6.56
N VAL A 252 -8.35 -3.20 7.70
CA VAL A 252 -7.49 -2.65 8.77
C VAL A 252 -6.07 -2.44 8.27
N ALA A 253 -5.50 -3.40 7.55
CA ALA A 253 -4.15 -3.27 6.98
C ALA A 253 -4.06 -2.11 5.99
N VAL A 254 -5.03 -2.00 5.08
CA VAL A 254 -5.10 -0.87 4.12
C VAL A 254 -5.28 0.48 4.84
N THR A 255 -6.07 0.51 5.92
CA THR A 255 -6.20 1.71 6.77
C THR A 255 -4.89 2.05 7.47
N GLY A 256 -4.12 1.05 7.90
CA GLY A 256 -2.76 1.26 8.41
C GLY A 256 -1.84 1.86 7.35
N LEU A 257 -1.94 1.40 6.09
CA LEU A 257 -1.17 1.95 4.97
C LEU A 257 -1.55 3.40 4.64
N LEU A 258 -2.80 3.80 4.84
CA LEU A 258 -3.23 5.20 4.75
C LEU A 258 -2.48 6.09 5.73
N VAL A 259 -2.37 5.67 7.00
CA VAL A 259 -1.60 6.40 8.02
C VAL A 259 -0.13 6.48 7.64
N VAL A 260 0.45 5.39 7.12
CA VAL A 260 1.84 5.35 6.63
C VAL A 260 2.05 6.32 5.47
N ALA A 261 1.11 6.38 4.52
CA ALA A 261 1.16 7.31 3.40
C ALA A 261 1.13 8.78 3.87
N ALA A 262 0.27 9.10 4.84
CA ALA A 262 0.22 10.44 5.43
C ALA A 262 1.54 10.82 6.13
N LEU A 263 2.12 9.91 6.93
CA LEU A 263 3.42 10.14 7.57
C LEU A 263 4.54 10.31 6.53
N ALA A 264 4.53 9.50 5.46
CA ALA A 264 5.51 9.62 4.39
C ALA A 264 5.36 10.97 3.63
N ALA A 265 4.13 11.47 3.47
CA ALA A 265 3.87 12.75 2.82
C ALA A 265 4.35 13.92 3.70
N GLU A 266 4.04 13.88 5.00
CA GLU A 266 4.56 14.83 5.97
C GLU A 266 6.08 14.85 5.98
N ALA A 267 6.71 13.68 5.97
CA ALA A 267 8.16 13.55 5.89
C ALA A 267 8.73 14.20 4.62
N ALA A 268 8.13 13.91 3.46
CA ALA A 268 8.54 14.48 2.18
C ALA A 268 8.45 16.00 2.19
N LEU A 269 7.34 16.56 2.67
CA LEU A 269 7.13 18.01 2.76
C LEU A 269 8.12 18.67 3.72
N ARG A 270 8.41 18.07 4.87
CA ARG A 270 9.44 18.59 5.79
C ARG A 270 10.86 18.52 5.21
N LEU A 271 11.18 17.45 4.48
CA LEU A 271 12.47 17.34 3.79
C LEU A 271 12.61 18.40 2.69
N MET A 272 11.52 18.73 2.00
CA MET A 272 11.46 19.82 1.02
C MET A 272 11.55 21.18 1.72
N ALA A 273 10.84 21.42 2.82
CA ALA A 273 10.92 22.67 3.59
C ALA A 273 12.34 22.99 4.11
N ALA A 274 13.19 21.96 4.24
CA ALA A 274 14.61 22.10 4.53
C ALA A 274 15.51 22.38 3.31
N GLY A 275 14.94 22.68 2.14
CA GLY A 275 15.67 22.96 0.90
C GLY A 275 16.51 21.76 0.45
N ASN A 276 15.94 20.55 0.57
CA ASN A 276 16.63 19.28 0.42
C ASN A 276 17.82 19.09 1.39
N GLY A 277 18.04 19.96 2.38
CA GLY A 277 19.19 19.89 3.29
C GLY A 277 20.48 20.47 2.71
N ALA A 278 20.37 21.34 1.70
CA ALA A 278 21.49 22.10 1.19
C ALA A 278 22.10 22.96 2.29
N ARG A 279 23.43 22.91 2.45
CA ARG A 279 24.13 23.76 3.42
C ARG A 279 23.88 25.24 3.11
N GLY A 280 23.32 25.97 4.08
CA GLY A 280 23.02 27.40 3.96
C GLY A 280 21.60 27.75 3.54
N TYR A 281 20.74 26.76 3.26
CA TYR A 281 19.31 27.02 3.09
C TYR A 281 18.65 27.28 4.45
N VAL A 282 17.82 28.32 4.54
CA VAL A 282 17.06 28.64 5.75
C VAL A 282 15.81 27.78 5.75
N GLU A 283 15.75 26.81 6.67
CA GLU A 283 14.59 25.93 6.82
C GLU A 283 13.34 26.77 7.13
N ILE A 284 12.28 26.53 6.35
CA ILE A 284 10.98 27.18 6.57
C ILE A 284 10.25 26.35 7.62
N LEU A 285 10.11 26.90 8.84
CA LEU A 285 9.43 26.27 9.98
C LEU A 285 7.90 26.43 9.90
#